data_AF-A0A846X7F7-F1
#
_entry.id   AF-A0A846X7F7-F1
#
_cell.length_a   1.000
_cell.length_b   1.000
_cell.length_c   1.000
_cell.angle_alpha   90.00
_cell.angle_beta   90.00
_cell.angle_gamma   90.00
#
_symmetry.space_group_name_H-M   'P 1'
#
loop_
_entity.id
_entity.type
_entity.pdbx_description
1 polymer ?
#
loop_
_entity_poly.entity_id
_entity_poly.type
_entity_poly.pdbx_seq_one_letter_code
_entity_poly.pdbx_strand_id
1 'polypeptide(L)'
;MRVIDSFRGEHFFLSNFYPVGIRFRGNIFPSAEHAFMSAKTADERRIEAIRTAATPADAQRIGRSVPLVPDWDRIRFDVMAEVITAKFD
;
A
#
# COMPACT_ATOMS: atom_id res chain seq x y z
N MET A 1 27.08 -12.21 6.36
CA MET A 1 25.71 -11.79 6.00
C MET A 1 25.81 -10.68 4.97
N ARG A 2 25.16 -10.79 3.80
CA ARG A 2 25.08 -9.66 2.85
C ARG A 2 23.98 -8.71 3.33
N VAL A 3 24.28 -7.44 3.43
CA VAL A 3 23.32 -6.39 3.79
C VAL A 3 22.56 -5.98 2.53
N ILE A 4 21.24 -5.85 2.64
CA ILE A 4 20.40 -5.17 1.65
C ILE A 4 20.11 -3.78 2.19
N ASP A 5 20.77 -2.76 1.65
CA ASP A 5 20.64 -1.36 2.08
C ASP A 5 19.72 -0.52 1.17
N SER A 6 19.25 -1.10 0.05
CA SER A 6 18.28 -0.48 -0.85
C SER A 6 17.39 -1.51 -1.55
N PHE A 7 16.13 -1.13 -1.80
CA PHE A 7 15.16 -1.95 -2.54
C PHE A 7 15.13 -1.54 -4.01
N ARG A 8 16.25 -1.79 -4.72
CA ARG A 8 16.43 -1.48 -6.14
C ARG A 8 16.98 -2.70 -6.89
N GLY A 9 16.92 -2.66 -8.23
CA GLY A 9 17.43 -3.75 -9.07
C GLY A 9 16.78 -5.10 -8.71
N GLU A 10 17.60 -6.11 -8.45
CA GLU A 10 17.15 -7.45 -8.06
C GLU A 10 16.37 -7.47 -6.73
N HIS A 11 16.50 -6.44 -5.88
CA HIS A 11 15.80 -6.32 -4.60
C HIS A 11 14.57 -5.42 -4.67
N PHE A 12 14.18 -4.93 -5.85
CA PHE A 12 13.02 -4.04 -5.97
C PHE A 12 11.72 -4.70 -5.50
N PHE A 13 11.61 -6.03 -5.61
CA PHE A 13 10.47 -6.80 -5.10
C PHE A 13 10.22 -6.62 -3.59
N LEU A 14 11.20 -6.16 -2.81
CA LEU A 14 11.03 -5.84 -1.39
C LEU A 14 10.31 -4.50 -1.15
N SER A 15 10.34 -3.58 -2.12
CA SER A 15 9.72 -2.25 -2.02
C SER A 15 8.18 -2.32 -2.03
N ASN A 16 7.53 -1.42 -1.30
CA ASN A 16 6.07 -1.24 -1.40
C ASN A 16 5.62 -0.71 -2.77
N PHE A 17 6.56 -0.13 -3.53
CA PHE A 17 6.34 0.42 -4.86
C PHE A 17 6.51 -0.62 -5.97
N TYR A 18 6.86 -1.86 -5.61
CA TYR A 18 6.94 -2.95 -6.58
C TYR A 18 5.56 -3.25 -7.19
N PRO A 19 5.43 -3.32 -8.53
CA PRO A 19 4.17 -3.63 -9.18
C PRO A 19 3.82 -5.11 -9.01
N VAL A 20 2.80 -5.39 -8.21
CA VAL A 20 2.28 -6.74 -7.96
C VAL A 20 0.82 -6.64 -7.53
N GLY A 21 -0.02 -7.55 -8.03
CA GLY A 21 -1.43 -7.62 -7.64
C GLY A 21 -1.57 -8.16 -6.22
N ILE A 22 -2.12 -7.34 -5.31
CA ILE A 22 -2.32 -7.70 -3.90
C ILE A 22 -3.81 -7.77 -3.60
N ARG A 23 -4.27 -8.92 -3.08
CA ARG A 23 -5.62 -9.08 -2.55
C ARG A 23 -5.67 -8.52 -1.12
N PHE A 24 -6.40 -7.43 -0.92
CA PHE A 24 -6.51 -6.80 0.39
C PHE A 24 -7.93 -6.25 0.58
N ARG A 25 -8.58 -6.63 1.70
CA ARG A 25 -9.94 -6.18 2.08
C ARG A 25 -10.96 -6.23 0.94
N GLY A 26 -11.03 -7.37 0.25
CA GLY A 26 -11.97 -7.63 -0.85
C GLY A 26 -11.61 -6.98 -2.18
N ASN A 27 -10.51 -6.22 -2.27
CA ASN A 27 -10.06 -5.54 -3.49
C ASN A 27 -8.72 -6.09 -3.98
N ILE A 28 -8.41 -5.85 -5.26
CA ILE A 28 -7.08 -6.10 -5.84
C ILE A 28 -6.42 -4.75 -6.09
N PHE A 29 -5.22 -4.57 -5.52
CA PHE A 29 -4.40 -3.37 -5.66
C PHE A 29 -3.14 -3.67 -6.47
N PRO A 30 -2.64 -2.72 -7.28
CA PRO A 30 -1.48 -2.94 -8.16
C PRO A 30 -0.12 -2.86 -7.45
N SER A 31 -0.08 -2.52 -6.15
CA SER A 31 1.11 -2.57 -5.29
C SER A 31 0.72 -2.46 -3.81
N ALA A 32 1.67 -2.72 -2.91
CA ALA A 32 1.48 -2.58 -1.47
C ALA A 32 1.20 -1.13 -1.08
N GLU A 33 1.82 -0.17 -1.75
CA GLU A 33 1.56 1.26 -1.50
C GLU A 33 0.09 1.62 -1.77
N HIS A 34 -0.51 1.07 -2.83
CA HIS A 34 -1.93 1.30 -3.13
C HIS A 34 -2.84 0.73 -2.04
N ALA A 35 -2.59 -0.53 -1.65
CA ALA A 35 -3.36 -1.18 -0.59
C ALA A 35 -3.24 -0.41 0.73
N PHE A 36 -2.02 -0.06 1.15
CA PHE A 36 -1.78 0.67 2.39
C PHE A 36 -2.42 2.06 2.39
N MET A 37 -2.35 2.80 1.28
CA MET A 37 -2.95 4.12 1.17
C MET A 37 -4.48 4.07 1.18
N SER A 38 -5.07 3.03 0.57
CA SER A 38 -6.53 2.85 0.59
C SER A 38 -7.06 2.61 2.01
N ALA A 39 -6.28 1.94 2.86
CA ALA A 39 -6.66 1.62 4.24
C ALA A 39 -6.76 2.85 5.15
N LYS A 40 -6.22 4.00 4.72
CA LYS A 40 -6.27 5.25 5.48
C LYS A 40 -7.67 5.82 5.61
N THR A 41 -8.59 5.47 4.72
CA THR A 41 -9.91 6.11 4.66
C THR A 41 -11.02 5.08 4.54
N ALA A 42 -12.23 5.47 4.94
CA ALA A 42 -13.45 4.70 4.71
C ALA A 42 -14.26 5.24 3.52
N ASP A 43 -13.80 6.32 2.87
CA ASP A 43 -14.47 6.88 1.69
C ASP A 43 -14.19 6.00 0.46
N GLU A 44 -15.20 5.27 0.01
CA GLU A 44 -15.12 4.36 -1.15
C GLU A 44 -14.65 5.05 -2.43
N ARG A 45 -14.99 6.33 -2.64
CA ARG A 45 -14.53 7.08 -3.83
C ARG A 45 -13.04 7.34 -3.77
N ARG A 46 -12.49 7.57 -2.58
CA ARG A 46 -11.05 7.76 -2.36
C ARG A 46 -10.31 6.43 -2.46
N ILE A 47 -10.87 5.36 -1.91
CA ILE A 47 -10.34 4.00 -2.05
C ILE A 47 -10.21 3.64 -3.53
N GLU A 48 -11.26 3.88 -4.32
CA GLU A 48 -11.26 3.60 -5.75
C GLU A 48 -10.26 4.47 -6.52
N ALA A 49 -10.18 5.76 -6.20
CA ALA A 49 -9.19 6.67 -6.80
C ALA A 49 -7.74 6.24 -6.48
N ILE A 50 -7.49 5.71 -5.28
CA ILE A 50 -6.19 5.15 -4.90
C ILE A 50 -5.94 3.85 -5.66
N ARG A 51 -6.92 2.94 -5.73
CA ARG A 51 -6.81 1.64 -6.40
C ARG A 51 -6.52 1.76 -7.88
N THR A 52 -7.09 2.77 -8.54
CA THR A 52 -6.97 3.04 -9.98
C THR A 52 -5.89 4.05 -10.34
N ALA A 53 -5.11 4.53 -9.35
CA ALA A 53 -4.00 5.43 -9.60
C ALA A 53 -2.97 4.77 -10.54
N ALA A 54 -2.38 5.56 -11.45
CA ALA A 54 -1.46 5.03 -12.45
C ALA A 54 -0.14 4.54 -11.85
N THR A 55 0.28 5.12 -10.71
CA THR A 55 1.56 4.81 -10.07
C THR A 55 1.43 4.73 -8.55
N PRO A 56 2.31 3.98 -7.86
CA PRO A 56 2.37 3.98 -6.40
C PRO A 56 2.59 5.38 -5.80
N ALA A 57 3.33 6.24 -6.51
CA ALA A 57 3.52 7.64 -6.11
C ALA A 57 2.21 8.45 -6.16
N ASP A 58 1.38 8.23 -7.19
CA ASP A 58 0.05 8.85 -7.27
C ASP A 58 -0.89 8.34 -6.18
N ALA A 59 -0.91 7.02 -5.94
CA ALA A 59 -1.66 6.43 -4.84
C ALA A 59 -1.26 7.02 -3.48
N GLN A 60 0.05 7.17 -3.24
CA GLN A 60 0.59 7.83 -2.05
C GLN A 60 0.17 9.30 -1.97
N ARG A 61 0.23 10.05 -3.06
CA ARG A 61 -0.18 11.45 -3.10
C ARG A 61 -1.66 11.61 -2.75
N ILE A 62 -2.53 10.77 -3.32
CA ILE A 62 -3.96 10.77 -3.01
C ILE A 62 -4.18 10.38 -1.55
N GLY A 63 -3.61 9.25 -1.10
CA GLY A 63 -3.76 8.73 0.27
C GLY A 63 -3.17 9.60 1.38
N ARG A 64 -2.33 10.60 1.06
CA ARG A 64 -1.89 11.62 2.03
C ARG A 64 -2.94 12.70 2.28
N SER A 65 -3.92 12.85 1.39
CA SER A 65 -4.96 13.89 1.44
C SER A 65 -6.34 13.38 1.84
N VAL A 66 -6.48 12.08 2.11
CA VAL A 66 -7.77 11.48 2.47
C VAL A 66 -8.12 11.69 3.94
N PRO A 67 -9.41 11.74 4.30
CA PRO A 67 -9.83 11.66 5.70
C PRO A 67 -9.35 10.36 6.33
N LEU A 68 -8.70 10.44 7.48
CA LEU A 68 -8.20 9.27 8.19
C LEU A 68 -9.34 8.51 8.88
N VAL A 69 -9.24 7.19 8.88
CA VAL A 69 -10.04 6.34 9.78
C VAL A 69 -9.67 6.61 11.24
N PRO A 70 -10.58 6.37 12.20
CA PRO A 70 -10.27 6.47 13.62
C PRO A 70 -9.03 5.64 14.00
N ASP A 71 -8.24 6.16 14.95
CA ASP A 71 -7.05 5.51 15.48
C ASP A 71 -5.97 5.14 14.45
N TRP A 72 -5.93 5.79 13.29
CA TRP A 72 -4.98 5.47 12.21
C TRP A 72 -3.54 5.29 12.70
N ASP A 73 -3.04 6.19 13.56
CA ASP A 73 -1.67 6.10 14.08
C ASP A 73 -1.41 4.86 14.94
N ARG A 74 -2.45 4.31 15.58
CA ARG A 74 -2.37 3.07 16.36
C ARG A 74 -2.37 1.83 15.46
N ILE A 75 -3.17 1.83 14.39
CA ILE A 75 -3.41 0.65 13.54
C ILE A 75 -2.51 0.55 12.31
N ARG A 76 -1.83 1.63 11.91
CA ARG A 76 -1.08 1.69 10.65
C ARG A 76 -0.01 0.59 10.50
N PHE A 77 0.59 0.16 11.60
CA PHE A 77 1.60 -0.91 11.56
C PHE A 77 0.98 -2.27 11.31
N ASP A 78 -0.16 -2.56 11.95
CA ASP A 78 -0.93 -3.79 11.72
C ASP A 78 -1.44 -3.85 10.28
N VAL A 79 -1.96 -2.72 9.78
CA VAL A 79 -2.38 -2.58 8.38
C VAL A 79 -1.22 -2.84 7.43
N MET A 80 -0.03 -2.30 7.70
CA MET A 80 1.15 -2.59 6.87
C MET A 80 1.53 -4.07 6.93
N ALA A 81 1.47 -4.69 8.11
CA ALA A 81 1.76 -6.12 8.26
C ALA A 81 0.77 -6.98 7.45
N GLU A 82 -0.53 -6.67 7.47
CA GLU A 82 -1.54 -7.33 6.63
C GLU A 82 -1.21 -7.19 5.14
N VAL A 83 -0.89 -5.98 4.69
CA VAL A 83 -0.56 -5.69 3.28
C VAL A 83 0.71 -6.42 2.83
N ILE A 84 1.75 -6.46 3.66
CA ILE A 84 2.99 -7.17 3.36
C ILE A 84 2.76 -8.67 3.34
N THR A 85 1.98 -9.22 4.28
CA THR A 85 1.63 -10.64 4.27
C THR A 85 0.95 -10.99 2.95
N ALA A 86 -0.09 -10.25 2.57
CA ALA A 86 -0.81 -10.46 1.31
C ALA A 86 0.04 -10.23 0.03
N LYS A 87 1.16 -9.51 0.12
CA LYS A 87 2.09 -9.31 -1.00
C LYS A 87 2.95 -10.55 -1.26
N PHE A 88 3.23 -11.33 -0.23
CA PHE A 88 4.17 -12.45 -0.27
C PHE A 88 3.48 -13.83 -0.12
N ASP A 89 2.17 -13.86 0.08
CA ASP A 89 1.31 -15.05 -0.03
C ASP A 89 1.17 -15.53 -1.49
#